data_AF-A0A5E4HND2-F1
#
_entry.id   AF-A0A5E4HND2-F1
#
_cell.length_a   1.000
_cell.length_b   1.000
_cell.length_c   1.000
_cell.angle_alpha   90.00
_cell.angle_beta   90.00
_cell.angle_gamma   90.00
#
_symmetry.space_group_name_H-M   'P 1'
#
loop_
_entity.id
_entity.type
_entity.pdbx_description
1 polymer ?
#
loop_
_entity_poly.entity_id
_entity_poly.type
_entity_poly.pdbx_seq_one_letter_code
_entity_poly.pdbx_strand_id
1 'polypeptide(L)'
;MALSERSHRKLVAALLVLGAVLANIAFIGLGSVFNYPDILQEPPKEILRQFTANQNTIIFWFSILAIGAGLLAPIAVILGRLGSSRMAVWIGVLAAAVQVIGFARIAYPVRCSRR
;
A
#
# COMPACT_ATOMS: atom_id res chain seq x y z
N MET A 1 -31.41 13.10 -6.21
CA MET A 1 -30.71 11.87 -5.77
C MET A 1 -29.70 11.34 -6.81
N ALA A 2 -30.07 11.21 -8.09
CA ALA A 2 -29.22 10.61 -9.14
C ALA A 2 -27.87 11.32 -9.43
N LEU A 3 -27.78 12.66 -9.33
CA LEU A 3 -26.52 13.39 -9.53
C LEU A 3 -25.46 13.07 -8.45
N SER A 4 -25.91 12.94 -7.20
CA SER A 4 -25.03 12.58 -6.07
C SER A 4 -24.46 11.18 -6.22
N GLU A 5 -25.29 10.19 -6.61
CA GLU A 5 -24.79 8.83 -6.86
C GLU A 5 -23.75 8.79 -7.98
N ARG A 6 -23.99 9.50 -9.10
CA ARG A 6 -23.02 9.57 -10.20
C ARG A 6 -21.68 10.13 -9.71
N SER A 7 -21.69 11.13 -8.84
CA SER A 7 -20.49 11.70 -8.23
C SER A 7 -19.76 10.70 -7.33
N HIS A 8 -20.48 9.97 -6.47
CA HIS A 8 -19.88 8.93 -5.60
C HIS A 8 -19.27 7.78 -6.41
N ARG A 9 -19.92 7.34 -7.50
CA ARG A 9 -19.37 6.31 -8.40
C ARG A 9 -18.08 6.77 -9.08
N LYS A 10 -18.05 8.01 -9.57
CA LYS A 10 -16.82 8.60 -10.14
C LYS A 10 -15.70 8.70 -9.10
N LEU A 11 -16.03 9.08 -7.87
CA LEU A 11 -15.07 9.16 -6.77
C LEU A 11 -14.49 7.78 -6.43
N VAL A 12 -15.32 6.75 -6.32
CA VAL A 12 -14.86 5.36 -6.10
C VAL A 12 -13.96 4.89 -7.23
N ALA A 13 -14.36 5.13 -8.49
CA ALA A 13 -13.54 4.78 -9.65
C ALA A 13 -12.17 5.48 -9.61
N ALA A 14 -12.15 6.78 -9.31
CA ALA A 14 -10.92 7.55 -9.18
C ALA A 14 -10.03 7.02 -8.04
N LEU A 15 -10.60 6.71 -6.88
CA LEU A 15 -9.86 6.15 -5.74
C LEU A 15 -9.28 4.77 -6.05
N LEU A 16 -10.03 3.92 -6.77
CA LEU A 16 -9.55 2.60 -7.21
C LEU A 16 -8.38 2.72 -8.18
N VAL A 17 -8.50 3.60 -9.19
CA VAL A 17 -7.42 3.87 -10.15
C VAL A 17 -6.21 4.43 -9.42
N LEU A 18 -6.40 5.40 -8.52
CA LEU A 18 -5.31 6.00 -7.74
C LEU A 18 -4.60 4.94 -6.89
N GLY A 19 -5.33 4.09 -6.18
CA GLY A 19 -4.76 3.01 -5.38
C GLY A 19 -3.94 2.02 -6.23
N ALA A 20 -4.47 1.62 -7.39
CA ALA A 20 -3.76 0.75 -8.33
C ALA A 20 -2.49 1.40 -8.87
N VAL A 21 -2.54 2.68 -9.26
CA VAL A 21 -1.38 3.42 -9.76
C VAL A 21 -0.32 3.56 -8.68
N LEU A 22 -0.69 3.95 -7.46
CA LEU A 22 0.24 4.07 -6.33
C LEU A 22 0.94 2.73 -6.03
N ALA A 23 0.19 1.62 -6.06
CA ALA A 23 0.76 0.30 -5.84
C ALA A 23 1.81 -0.06 -6.92
N ASN A 24 1.48 0.14 -8.19
CA ASN A 24 2.40 -0.15 -9.29
C ASN A 24 3.65 0.73 -9.25
N ILE A 25 3.50 2.04 -9.00
CA ILE A 25 4.64 2.96 -8.87
C ILE A 25 5.55 2.53 -7.72
N ALA A 26 4.98 2.16 -6.57
CA ALA A 26 5.78 1.73 -5.43
C ALA A 26 6.49 0.39 -5.70
N PHE A 27 5.84 -0.56 -6.37
CA PHE A 27 6.48 -1.82 -6.78
C PHE A 27 7.64 -1.60 -7.75
N ILE A 28 7.46 -0.75 -8.75
CA ILE A 28 8.53 -0.39 -9.70
C ILE A 28 9.67 0.32 -8.97
N GLY A 29 9.33 1.26 -8.08
CA GLY A 29 10.30 1.96 -7.25
C GLY A 29 11.13 1.02 -6.39
N LEU A 30 10.49 0.10 -5.66
CA LEU A 30 11.16 -0.95 -4.89
C LEU A 30 12.05 -1.83 -5.77
N GLY A 31 11.55 -2.30 -6.92
CA GLY A 31 12.33 -3.12 -7.85
C GLY A 31 13.59 -2.41 -8.37
N SER A 32 13.49 -1.10 -8.63
CA SER A 32 14.63 -0.29 -9.09
C SER A 32 15.68 -0.07 -8.00
N VAL A 33 15.29 0.04 -6.73
CA VAL A 33 16.22 0.22 -5.60
C VAL A 33 17.16 -0.97 -5.45
N PHE A 34 16.67 -2.16 -5.77
CA PHE A 34 17.45 -3.40 -5.70
C PHE A 34 18.02 -3.81 -7.06
N ASN A 35 17.97 -3.00 -8.12
CA ASN A 35 18.45 -3.40 -9.47
C ASN A 35 17.94 -4.78 -9.90
N TYR A 36 16.63 -5.01 -9.81
CA TYR A 36 16.03 -6.25 -10.29
C TYR A 36 16.22 -6.40 -11.82
N PRO A 37 16.58 -7.59 -12.36
CA PRO A 37 16.66 -8.91 -11.71
C PRO A 37 18.04 -9.29 -11.13
N ASP A 38 19.07 -8.47 -11.33
CA ASP A 38 20.47 -8.84 -11.08
C ASP A 38 20.76 -9.16 -9.59
N ILE A 39 20.03 -8.54 -8.66
CA ILE A 39 20.10 -8.83 -7.23
C ILE A 39 19.82 -10.28 -6.84
N LEU A 40 19.05 -11.02 -7.66
CA LEU A 40 18.79 -12.44 -7.39
C LEU A 40 20.04 -13.31 -7.55
N GLN A 41 21.06 -12.79 -8.25
CA GLN A 41 22.35 -13.47 -8.45
C GLN A 41 23.38 -13.08 -7.40
N GLU A 42 23.09 -12.08 -6.55
CA GLU A 42 24.04 -11.58 -5.56
C GLU A 42 24.07 -12.41 -4.27
N PRO A 43 25.23 -12.49 -3.58
CA PRO A 43 25.32 -13.15 -2.30
C PRO A 43 24.39 -12.49 -1.26
N PRO A 44 23.76 -13.26 -0.35
CA PRO A 44 22.86 -12.71 0.68
C PRO A 44 23.46 -11.59 1.54
N LYS A 45 24.80 -11.61 1.75
CA LYS A 45 25.52 -10.56 2.48
C LYS A 45 25.46 -9.21 1.76
N GLU A 46 25.49 -9.20 0.43
CA GLU A 46 25.44 -7.97 -0.36
C GLU A 46 24.02 -7.43 -0.41
N ILE A 47 23.01 -8.30 -0.55
CA ILE A 47 21.59 -7.94 -0.45
C ILE A 47 21.28 -7.25 0.88
N LEU A 48 21.78 -7.80 2.00
CA LEU A 48 21.61 -7.20 3.33
C LEU A 48 22.33 -5.84 3.47
N ARG A 49 23.49 -5.68 2.82
CA ARG A 49 24.23 -4.42 2.79
C ARG A 49 23.46 -3.35 2.03
N GLN A 50 22.93 -3.69 0.86
CA GLN A 50 22.10 -2.79 0.05
C GLN A 50 20.79 -2.43 0.75
N PHE A 51 20.16 -3.39 1.45
CA PHE A 51 18.96 -3.13 2.26
C PHE A 51 19.23 -2.11 3.37
N THR A 52 20.35 -2.27 4.09
CA THR A 52 20.76 -1.35 5.16
C THR A 52 21.10 0.03 4.60
N ALA A 53 21.77 0.09 3.43
CA ALA A 53 22.13 1.34 2.77
C ALA A 53 20.91 2.12 2.25
N ASN A 54 19.87 1.41 1.75
CA ASN A 54 18.68 2.01 1.14
C ASN A 54 17.46 2.02 2.06
N GLN A 55 17.64 1.85 3.38
CA GLN A 55 16.55 1.70 4.34
C GLN A 55 15.52 2.84 4.27
N ASN A 56 15.97 4.09 4.11
CA ASN A 56 15.07 5.24 3.98
C ASN A 56 14.21 5.17 2.70
N THR A 57 14.79 4.77 1.59
CA THR A 57 14.10 4.62 0.30
C THR A 57 13.08 3.48 0.38
N ILE A 58 13.41 2.39 1.05
CA ILE A 58 12.50 1.27 1.30
C ILE A 58 11.31 1.73 2.15
N ILE A 59 11.56 2.42 3.28
CA ILE A 59 10.50 3.00 4.12
C ILE A 59 9.59 3.91 3.30
N PHE A 60 10.16 4.76 2.44
CA PHE A 60 9.40 5.67 1.60
C PHE A 60 8.44 4.93 0.65
N TRP A 61 8.94 3.93 -0.09
CA TRP A 61 8.09 3.17 -1.02
C TRP A 61 7.04 2.32 -0.31
N PHE A 62 7.37 1.70 0.83
CA PHE A 62 6.38 1.00 1.65
C PHE A 62 5.34 1.96 2.26
N SER A 63 5.72 3.21 2.55
CA SER A 63 4.77 4.24 3.00
C SER A 63 3.78 4.60 1.89
N ILE A 64 4.23 4.67 0.63
CA ILE A 64 3.34 4.85 -0.53
C ILE A 64 2.37 3.67 -0.66
N LEU A 65 2.84 2.43 -0.48
CA LEU A 65 1.97 1.25 -0.47
C LEU A 65 0.93 1.30 0.65
N ALA A 66 1.35 1.72 1.85
CA ALA A 66 0.45 1.89 2.99
C ALA A 66 -0.62 2.97 2.71
N ILE A 67 -0.24 4.09 2.10
CA ILE A 67 -1.20 5.13 1.68
C ILE A 67 -2.19 4.56 0.66
N GLY A 68 -1.71 3.86 -0.36
CA GLY A 68 -2.55 3.21 -1.38
C GLY A 68 -3.54 2.21 -0.77
N ALA A 69 -3.09 1.40 0.18
CA ALA A 69 -3.94 0.49 0.95
C ALA A 69 -4.97 1.22 1.82
N GLY A 70 -4.58 2.35 2.42
CA GLY A 70 -5.46 3.20 3.22
C GLY A 70 -6.64 3.76 2.43
N LEU A 71 -6.50 3.94 1.10
CA LEU A 71 -7.60 4.35 0.21
C LEU A 71 -8.74 3.32 0.14
N LEU A 72 -8.50 2.05 0.48
CA LEU A 72 -9.55 1.03 0.52
C LEU A 72 -10.62 1.32 1.58
N ALA A 73 -10.26 1.98 2.68
CA ALA A 73 -11.21 2.35 3.74
C ALA A 73 -12.28 3.36 3.25
N PRO A 74 -11.94 4.53 2.67
CA PRO A 74 -12.94 5.44 2.12
C PRO A 74 -13.70 4.82 0.93
N ILE A 75 -13.07 3.97 0.11
CA ILE A 75 -13.77 3.23 -0.95
C ILE A 75 -14.90 2.36 -0.36
N ALA A 76 -14.60 1.58 0.68
CA ALA A 76 -15.58 0.72 1.34
C ALA A 76 -16.76 1.52 1.92
N VAL A 77 -16.47 2.65 2.57
CA VAL A 77 -17.49 3.55 3.14
C VAL A 77 -18.37 4.14 2.04
N ILE A 78 -17.80 4.63 0.94
CA ILE A 78 -18.59 5.22 -0.16
C ILE A 78 -19.47 4.15 -0.82
N LEU A 79 -18.96 2.92 -1.00
CA LEU A 79 -19.75 1.81 -1.52
C LEU A 79 -20.93 1.44 -0.60
N GLY A 80 -20.76 1.54 0.73
CA GLY A 80 -21.86 1.41 1.69
C GLY A 80 -22.99 2.42 1.45
N ARG A 81 -22.63 3.66 1.06
CA ARG A 81 -23.61 4.71 0.74
C ARG A 81 -24.31 4.50 -0.60
N LEU A 82 -23.72 3.70 -1.49
CA LEU A 82 -24.28 3.32 -2.80
C LEU A 82 -25.12 2.03 -2.74
N GLY A 83 -25.42 1.52 -1.56
CA GLY A 83 -26.29 0.35 -1.36
C GLY A 83 -25.56 -0.96 -1.06
N SER A 84 -24.24 -0.93 -0.83
CA SER A 84 -23.51 -2.11 -0.35
C SER A 84 -23.91 -2.49 1.08
N SER A 85 -23.77 -3.77 1.43
CA SER A 85 -24.14 -4.25 2.76
C SER A 85 -23.21 -3.68 3.84
N ARG A 86 -23.73 -3.48 5.07
CA ARG A 86 -22.92 -3.05 6.22
C ARG A 86 -21.73 -3.98 6.46
N MET A 87 -21.91 -5.28 6.21
CA MET A 87 -20.85 -6.28 6.35
C MET A 87 -19.72 -6.05 5.33
N ALA A 88 -20.05 -5.70 4.08
CA ALA A 88 -19.04 -5.36 3.07
C ALA A 88 -18.21 -4.12 3.45
N VAL A 89 -18.84 -3.11 4.08
CA VAL A 89 -18.11 -1.94 4.59
C VAL A 89 -17.12 -2.33 5.67
N TRP A 90 -17.57 -3.11 6.66
CA TRP A 90 -16.70 -3.59 7.75
C TRP A 90 -15.52 -4.41 7.23
N ILE A 91 -15.79 -5.37 6.34
CA ILE A 91 -14.74 -6.20 5.74
C ILE A 91 -13.75 -5.34 4.96
N GLY A 92 -14.22 -4.37 4.16
CA GLY A 92 -13.36 -3.48 3.39
C GLY A 92 -12.47 -2.59 4.27
N VAL A 93 -13.01 -2.05 5.35
CA VAL A 93 -12.25 -1.24 6.32
C VAL A 93 -11.22 -2.10 7.07
N LEU A 94 -11.61 -3.31 7.49
CA LEU A 94 -10.68 -4.25 8.14
C LEU A 94 -9.56 -4.67 7.19
N ALA A 95 -9.88 -4.97 5.93
CA ALA A 95 -8.89 -5.31 4.91
C ALA A 95 -7.90 -4.15 4.70
N ALA A 96 -8.40 -2.90 4.63
CA ALA A 96 -7.54 -1.71 4.53
C ALA A 96 -6.61 -1.60 5.74
N ALA A 97 -7.13 -1.77 6.96
CA ALA A 97 -6.34 -1.71 8.19
C ALA A 97 -5.25 -2.79 8.25
N VAL A 98 -5.60 -4.05 7.95
CA VAL A 98 -4.66 -5.17 7.89
C VAL A 98 -3.54 -4.89 6.88
N GLN A 99 -3.89 -4.36 5.71
CA GLN A 99 -2.93 -4.07 4.66
C GLN A 99 -1.98 -2.93 5.04
N VAL A 100 -2.50 -1.84 5.62
CA VAL A 100 -1.69 -0.71 6.14
C VAL A 100 -0.73 -1.19 7.23
N ILE A 101 -1.22 -1.98 8.19
CA ILE A 101 -0.41 -2.55 9.27
C ILE A 101 0.67 -3.48 8.71
N GLY A 102 0.32 -4.33 7.73
CA GLY A 102 1.26 -5.22 7.06
C GLY A 102 2.43 -4.45 6.43
N PHE A 103 2.14 -3.38 5.68
CA PHE A 103 3.17 -2.55 5.08
C PHE A 103 3.97 -1.75 6.09
N ALA A 104 3.32 -1.16 7.11
CA ALA A 104 4.02 -0.44 8.17
C ALA A 104 4.96 -1.36 8.97
N ARG A 105 4.54 -2.60 9.26
CA ARG A 105 5.33 -3.59 10.01
C ARG A 105 6.57 -4.04 9.26
N ILE A 106 6.53 -4.06 7.93
CA ILE A 106 7.70 -4.35 7.09
C ILE A 106 8.57 -3.11 6.92
N ALA A 107 7.96 -1.92 6.78
CA ALA A 107 8.67 -0.65 6.60
C ALA A 107 9.52 -0.27 7.82
N TYR A 108 8.96 -0.42 9.02
CA TYR A 108 9.64 -0.13 10.28
C TYR A 108 10.09 -1.45 10.89
N PRO A 109 11.27 -1.98 10.52
CA PRO A 109 11.86 -3.05 11.30
C PRO A 109 11.99 -2.53 12.72
N VAL A 110 11.38 -3.25 13.68
CA VAL A 110 11.54 -3.00 15.10
C VAL A 110 13.04 -2.87 15.34
N ARG A 111 13.47 -1.67 15.70
CA ARG A 111 14.87 -1.39 15.98
C ARG A 111 15.25 -2.34 17.13
N CYS A 112 15.98 -3.41 16.81
CA CYS A 112 16.60 -4.22 17.84
C CYS A 112 17.44 -3.27 18.68
N SER A 113 16.97 -3.02 19.89
CA SER A 113 17.72 -2.35 20.93
C SER A 113 19.07 -3.03 21.03
N ARG A 114 20.15 -2.25 20.88
CA ARG A 114 21.50 -2.64 21.27
C ARG A 114 21.46 -3.47 22.55
N ARG A 115 21.88 -4.73 22.49
CA ARG A 115 22.69 -5.42 23.49
C ARG A 115 23.47 -6.51 22.79
#